data_AF-A0A561V7M5-F1
#
_entry.id   AF-A0A561V7M5-F1
#
_cell.length_a   1.000
_cell.length_b   1.000
_cell.length_c   1.000
_cell.angle_alpha   90.00
_cell.angle_beta   90.00
_cell.angle_gamma   90.00
#
_symmetry.space_group_name_H-M   'P 1'
#
loop_
_entity.id
_entity.type
_entity.pdbx_description
1 polymer ?
#
loop_
_entity_poly.entity_id
_entity_poly.type
_entity_poly.pdbx_seq_one_letter_code
_entity_poly.pdbx_strand_id
1 'polypeptide(L)'
;MTTLIDGEGLVKAAAARAGISRFVLVSVFPDAARGGELGEGFEHYMRVKKSADVHLSHTDLDWVFVRPRTLRDEPGDGSVSGPLASRSSTARCAATT
;
A
#
# COMPACT_ATOMS: atom_id res chain seq x y z
N MET A 1 15.55 6.70 -4.17
CA MET A 1 15.35 5.32 -3.69
C MET A 1 13.88 4.89 -3.72
N THR A 2 12.98 5.65 -3.10
CA THR A 2 11.53 5.38 -3.06
C THR A 2 10.90 5.07 -4.43
N THR A 3 11.18 5.86 -5.47
CA THR A 3 10.63 5.61 -6.82
C THR A 3 10.95 4.20 -7.34
N LEU A 4 12.20 3.75 -7.17
CA LEU A 4 12.65 2.48 -7.71
C LEU A 4 12.10 1.29 -6.91
N ILE A 5 12.07 1.41 -5.59
CA ILE A 5 11.68 0.31 -4.70
C ILE A 5 10.16 0.28 -4.50
N ASP A 6 9.58 1.37 -4.03
CA ASP A 6 8.15 1.44 -3.67
C ASP A 6 7.23 1.61 -4.88
N GLY A 7 7.73 2.23 -5.95
CA GLY A 7 7.00 2.43 -7.20
C GLY A 7 7.26 1.32 -8.21
N GLU A 8 8.38 1.41 -8.92
CA GLU A 8 8.69 0.50 -10.01
C GLU A 8 8.85 -0.96 -9.57
N GLY A 9 9.42 -1.19 -8.38
CA GLY A 9 9.58 -2.52 -7.80
C GLY A 9 8.26 -3.24 -7.61
N LEU A 10 7.20 -2.52 -7.22
CA LEU A 10 5.84 -3.07 -7.13
C LEU A 10 5.29 -3.44 -8.51
N VAL A 11 5.38 -2.54 -9.49
CA VAL A 11 4.87 -2.77 -10.86
C VAL A 11 5.56 -3.98 -11.50
N LYS A 12 6.85 -4.17 -11.19
CA LYS A 12 7.67 -5.28 -11.69
C LYS A 12 7.54 -6.55 -10.84
N ALA A 13 6.82 -6.50 -9.72
CA ALA A 13 6.67 -7.65 -8.84
C ALA A 13 6.01 -8.80 -9.61
N ALA A 14 6.74 -9.91 -9.73
CA ALA A 14 6.34 -11.04 -10.56
C ALA A 14 5.22 -11.89 -9.94
N ALA A 15 4.48 -11.40 -8.94
CA ALA A 15 3.46 -12.18 -8.23
C ALA A 15 2.44 -12.82 -9.19
N ALA A 16 1.84 -12.01 -10.08
CA ALA A 16 0.92 -12.51 -11.09
C ALA A 16 1.61 -13.48 -12.09
N ARG A 17 2.84 -13.16 -12.50
CA ARG A 17 3.62 -13.99 -13.44
C ARG A 17 4.08 -15.32 -12.83
N ALA A 18 4.21 -15.37 -11.51
CA ALA A 18 4.60 -16.55 -10.74
C ALA A 18 3.39 -17.36 -10.26
N GLY A 19 2.16 -17.02 -10.67
CA GLY A 19 0.93 -17.69 -10.24
C GLY A 19 0.57 -17.43 -8.77
N ILE A 20 1.16 -16.42 -8.14
CA ILE A 20 0.85 -16.01 -6.77
C ILE A 20 -0.38 -15.11 -6.81
N SER A 21 -1.45 -15.55 -6.17
CA SER A 21 -2.70 -14.79 -6.10
C SER A 21 -2.70 -13.73 -5.01
N ARG A 22 -2.07 -13.99 -3.85
CA ARG A 22 -2.13 -13.09 -2.69
C ARG A 22 -0.96 -12.13 -2.63
N PHE A 23 -1.26 -10.84 -2.44
CA PHE A 23 -0.27 -9.78 -2.32
C PHE A 23 -0.53 -8.93 -1.07
N VAL A 24 0.49 -8.69 -0.23
CA VAL A 24 0.37 -7.79 0.92
C VAL A 24 1.31 -6.61 0.70
N LEU A 25 0.75 -5.41 0.62
CA LEU A 25 1.52 -4.19 0.46
C LEU A 25 1.51 -3.37 1.76
N VAL A 26 2.70 -3.10 2.29
CA VAL A 26 2.89 -2.12 3.36
C VAL A 26 2.93 -0.72 2.76
N SER A 27 1.82 -0.02 2.91
CA SER A 27 1.60 1.33 2.40
C SER A 27 1.74 2.34 3.55
N VAL A 28 1.16 3.53 3.39
CA VAL A 28 1.25 4.63 4.36
C VAL A 28 -0.14 5.18 4.66
N PHE A 29 -0.39 5.50 5.93
CA PHE A 29 -1.60 6.19 6.32
C PHE A 29 -1.52 7.67 5.89
N PRO A 30 -2.56 8.26 5.24
CA PRO A 30 -2.52 9.64 4.73
C PRO A 30 -2.14 10.69 5.79
N ASP A 31 -2.47 10.43 7.05
CA ASP A 31 -2.16 11.29 8.18
C ASP A 31 -0.83 10.99 8.87
N ALA A 32 0.04 10.16 8.27
CA ALA A 32 1.32 9.78 8.89
C ALA A 32 2.24 10.98 9.22
N ALA A 33 2.01 12.14 8.60
CA ALA A 33 2.72 13.38 8.89
C ALA A 33 1.82 14.52 9.40
N ARG A 34 0.62 14.21 9.91
CA ARG A 34 -0.29 15.24 10.41
C ARG A 34 0.37 15.94 11.62
N GLY A 35 0.72 17.22 11.45
CA GLY A 35 1.40 18.04 12.48
C GLY A 35 2.92 18.23 12.32
N GLY A 36 3.53 17.73 11.24
CA GLY A 36 4.95 17.96 10.92
C GLY A 36 5.15 18.84 9.67
N GLU A 37 6.38 19.34 9.46
CA GLU A 37 6.74 20.00 8.20
C GLU A 37 6.90 18.97 7.08
N LEU A 38 6.18 19.20 5.98
CA LEU A 38 6.20 18.33 4.80
C LEU A 38 7.32 18.79 3.86
N GLY A 39 8.52 18.26 4.03
CA GLY A 39 9.61 18.48 3.08
C GLY A 39 9.38 17.77 1.73
N GLU A 40 10.03 18.23 0.65
CA GLU A 40 9.87 17.68 -0.71
C GLU A 40 10.06 16.15 -0.78
N GLY A 41 11.00 15.61 0.00
CA GLY A 41 11.25 14.17 0.07
C GLY A 41 10.04 13.38 0.62
N PHE A 42 9.32 13.95 1.58
CA PHE A 42 8.12 13.34 2.15
C PHE A 42 6.95 13.40 1.17
N GLU A 43 6.76 14.52 0.49
CA GLU A 43 5.73 14.64 -0.56
C GLU A 43 5.98 13.66 -1.71
N HIS A 44 7.24 13.54 -2.14
CA HIS A 44 7.64 12.55 -3.14
C HIS A 44 7.34 11.13 -2.68
N TYR A 45 7.67 10.81 -1.44
CA TYR A 45 7.38 9.51 -0.83
C TYR A 45 5.89 9.20 -0.83
N MET A 46 5.05 10.13 -0.36
CA MET A 46 3.60 9.98 -0.32
C MET A 46 3.00 9.80 -1.72
N ARG A 47 3.49 10.57 -2.70
CA ARG A 47 3.06 10.47 -4.10
C ARG A 47 3.34 9.08 -4.67
N VAL A 48 4.56 8.57 -4.49
CA VAL A 48 4.96 7.26 -5.00
C VAL A 48 4.15 6.15 -4.33
N LYS A 49 4.01 6.16 -3.00
CA LYS A 49 3.21 5.17 -2.27
C LYS A 49 1.74 5.18 -2.67
N LYS A 50 1.15 6.37 -2.89
CA LYS A 50 -0.22 6.50 -3.38
C LYS A 50 -0.38 5.93 -4.80
N SER A 51 0.55 6.22 -5.70
CA SER A 51 0.52 5.67 -7.06
C SER A 51 0.66 4.14 -7.06
N ALA A 52 1.49 3.60 -6.16
CA ALA A 52 1.65 2.17 -5.95
C ALA A 52 0.35 1.49 -5.46
N ASP A 53 -0.33 2.08 -4.48
CA ASP A 53 -1.64 1.62 -4.00
C ASP A 53 -2.68 1.58 -5.14
N VAL A 54 -2.77 2.68 -5.91
CA VAL A 54 -3.69 2.75 -7.06
C VAL A 54 -3.36 1.66 -8.07
N HIS A 55 -2.09 1.49 -8.42
CA HIS A 55 -1.66 0.45 -9.36
C HIS A 55 -2.09 -0.96 -8.89
N LEU A 56 -1.79 -1.33 -7.64
CA LEU A 56 -2.15 -2.65 -7.11
C LEU A 56 -3.67 -2.86 -7.08
N SER A 57 -4.44 -1.82 -6.75
CA SER A 57 -5.90 -1.88 -6.71
C SER A 57 -6.55 -2.16 -8.07
N HIS A 58 -5.84 -1.92 -9.17
CA HIS A 58 -6.27 -2.22 -10.54
C HIS A 58 -5.81 -3.58 -11.07
N THR A 59 -5.13 -4.39 -10.25
CA THR A 59 -4.73 -5.75 -10.63
C THR A 59 -5.76 -6.79 -10.21
N ASP A 60 -5.71 -7.97 -10.82
CA ASP A 60 -6.54 -9.14 -10.44
C ASP A 60 -5.99 -9.91 -9.22
N LEU A 61 -5.01 -9.35 -8.50
CA LEU A 61 -4.44 -9.98 -7.32
C LEU A 61 -5.39 -9.87 -6.11
N ASP A 62 -5.39 -10.89 -5.26
CA ASP A 62 -5.97 -10.85 -3.92
C ASP A 62 -5.07 -10.01 -3.01
N TRP A 63 -5.26 -8.70 -3.00
CA TRP A 63 -4.38 -7.79 -2.26
C TRP A 63 -4.90 -7.39 -0.87
N VAL A 64 -3.97 -7.02 0.01
CA VAL A 64 -4.22 -6.38 1.30
C VAL A 64 -3.28 -5.18 1.46
N PHE A 65 -3.83 -4.01 1.77
CA PHE A 65 -3.04 -2.84 2.19
C PHE A 65 -2.89 -2.81 3.71
N VAL A 66 -1.65 -2.79 4.19
CA VAL A 66 -1.31 -2.50 5.58
C VAL A 66 -0.81 -1.07 5.64
N ARG A 67 -1.58 -0.17 6.27
CA ARG A 67 -1.25 1.26 6.39
C ARG A 67 -0.93 1.61 7.84
N PRO A 68 0.31 1.38 8.31
CA PRO A 68 0.71 1.74 9.66
C PRO A 68 0.65 3.26 9.85
N ARG A 69 0.48 3.66 11.12
CA ARG A 69 0.84 5.00 11.57
C ARG A 69 2.36 5.08 11.79
N THR A 70 2.80 6.13 12.49
CA THR A 70 4.19 6.31 12.92
C THR A 70 4.78 5.01 13.48
N LEU A 71 5.82 4.53 12.81
CA LEU A 71 6.59 3.38 13.24
C LEU A 71 7.47 3.80 14.42
N ARG A 72 7.66 2.86 15.34
CA ARG A 72 8.51 3.05 16.51
C ARG A 72 9.47 1.87 16.61
N ASP A 73 10.63 2.09 17.22
CA ASP A 73 11.69 1.09 17.34
C ASP A 73 11.56 0.23 18.61
N GLU A 74 10.57 0.49 19.46
CA GLU A 74 10.36 -0.34 20.66
C GLU A 74 9.86 -1.75 20.30
N PRO A 75 10.12 -2.76 21.15
CA PRO A 75 9.59 -4.10 20.97
C PRO A 75 8.05 -4.12 20.86
N GLY A 76 7.53 -4.92 19.93
CA GLY A 76 6.10 -5.13 19.79
C GLY A 76 5.52 -5.93 20.97
N ASP A 77 4.32 -5.57 21.41
CA ASP A 77 3.57 -6.24 22.47
C ASP A 77 2.62 -7.35 21.96
N GLY A 78 2.64 -7.62 20.65
CA GLY A 78 1.77 -8.59 19.99
C GLY A 78 0.34 -8.09 19.75
N SER A 79 0.04 -6.83 20.10
CA SER A 79 -1.27 -6.23 19.93
C SER A 79 -1.27 -5.15 18.85
N VAL A 80 -2.37 -5.07 18.11
CA VAL A 80 -2.59 -4.00 17.12
C VAL A 80 -4.01 -3.47 17.27
N SER A 81 -4.14 -2.15 17.24
CA SER A 81 -5.44 -1.47 17.26
C SER A 81 -5.68 -0.77 15.93
N GLY A 82 -6.72 -1.20 15.21
CA GLY A 82 -7.08 -0.60 13.93
C GLY A 82 -8.30 -1.28 13.29
N PRO A 83 -8.92 -0.63 12.29
CA PRO A 83 -9.98 -1.28 11.53
C PRO A 83 -9.44 -2.53 10.83
N LEU A 84 -10.25 -3.60 10.84
CA LEU A 84 -9.93 -4.85 10.16
C LEU A 84 -9.61 -4.56 8.69
N ALA A 85 -8.52 -5.14 8.17
CA ALA A 85 -8.14 -5.00 6.77
C ALA A 85 -9.32 -5.39 5.86
N SER A 86 -9.85 -4.43 5.09
CA SER A 86 -10.93 -4.70 4.15
C SER A 86 -10.38 -5.58 3.02
N ARG A 87 -10.84 -6.83 2.94
CA ARG A 87 -10.67 -7.63 1.73
C ARG A 87 -11.58 -7.03 0.68
N SER A 88 -11.03 -6.37 -0.32
CA SER A 88 -11.79 -6.06 -1.53
C SER A 88 -11.94 -7.35 -2.33
N SER A 89 -13.00 -8.13 -2.07
CA SER A 89 -13.52 -9.01 -3.10
C SER A 89 -14.20 -8.11 -4.13
N THR A 90 -13.48 -7.68 -5.15
CA THR A 90 -14.10 -6.88 -6.20
C THR A 90 -15.03 -7.80 -6.99
N ALA A 91 -16.33 -7.78 -6.64
CA ALA A 91 -17.38 -8.07 -7.60
C ALA A 91 -17.21 -7.04 -8.72
N ARG A 92 -16.87 -7.53 -9.92
CA ARG A 92 -16.72 -6.72 -11.12
C ARG A 92 -17.95 -5.81 -11.29
N CYS A 93 -17.77 -4.50 -11.22
CA CYS A 93 -18.73 -3.58 -11.81
C CYS A 93 -18.53 -3.68 -13.32
N ALA A 94 -19.28 -4.59 -13.97
CA ALA A 94 -19.38 -4.61 -15.42
C ALA A 94 -20.04 -3.29 -15.85
N ALA A 95 -19.27 -2.39 -16.44
CA ALA A 95 -19.85 -1.29 -17.19
C ALA A 95 -20.45 -1.88 -18.47
N THR A 96 -21.74 -2.20 -18.41
CA THR A 96 -22.57 -2.37 -19.60
C THR A 96 -23.08 -0.98 -19.98
N THR A 97 -22.59 -0.43 -21.09
CA THR A 97 -23.35 0.26 -22.16
C THR A 97 -22.38 0.57 -23.29
#